data_AF-A0A8T1BTK8-F1
#
_entry.id   AF-A0A8T1BTK8-F1
#
_cell.length_a   1.000
_cell.length_b   1.000
_cell.length_c   1.000
_cell.angle_alpha   90.00
_cell.angle_beta   90.00
_cell.angle_gamma   90.00
#
_symmetry.space_group_name_H-M   'P 1'
#
loop_
_entity.id
_entity.type
_entity.pdbx_description
1 polymer ?
#
loop_
_entity_poly.entity_id
_entity_poly.type
_entity_poly.pdbx_seq_one_letter_code
_entity_poly.pdbx_strand_id
1 'polypeptide(L)'
;METEATGNAGTGRLSRTPDRLSTSFPHTRISPYPQRARKPVRRSPSAEQPDGGRQQLTLVVQPIIKSTIDQRDASGVALEDITVSGVTFTEIIALLFEQLSARIKGRAVQTDDGWSLQPVIMVDWAKLMQFRFKRHGIETTKAEEAWNQWVKSTRRQTIHLLVYEYPSTTRLCGAMLNAADSRLEQHRASLNRSAKLAPDCVAAPIADNAQLQNDDEAIGRRLEVQNNRLQNRKEIIEAFIREIPPPPARHDIVDPLPAIDNVADTEHEE
;
A
#
# COMPACT_ATOMS: atom_id res chain seq x y z
N MET A 1 -61.11 -22.51 -24.95
CA MET A 1 -61.10 -21.34 -24.06
C MET A 1 -59.93 -20.45 -24.45
N GLU A 2 -59.91 -19.84 -25.64
CA GLU A 2 -61.00 -19.02 -26.23
C GLU A 2 -61.42 -17.96 -25.20
N THR A 3 -61.40 -16.66 -25.48
CA THR A 3 -61.80 -15.92 -26.69
C THR A 3 -61.16 -14.52 -26.60
N GLU A 4 -60.61 -13.99 -27.71
CA GLU A 4 -61.23 -12.93 -28.55
C GLU A 4 -61.39 -11.58 -27.86
N ALA A 5 -61.36 -10.43 -28.50
CA ALA A 5 -61.01 -9.93 -29.83
C ALA A 5 -61.17 -8.41 -29.65
N THR A 6 -60.53 -7.55 -30.41
CA THR A 6 -60.98 -7.07 -31.73
C THR A 6 -59.99 -5.96 -32.07
N GLY A 7 -59.37 -5.95 -33.24
CA GLY A 7 -59.99 -5.53 -34.50
C GLY A 7 -59.77 -4.01 -34.65
N ASN A 8 -59.29 -3.46 -35.77
CA ASN A 8 -59.49 -3.91 -37.13
C ASN A 8 -58.57 -3.17 -38.12
N ALA A 9 -58.24 -3.89 -39.20
CA ALA A 9 -58.04 -3.50 -40.61
C ALA A 9 -57.52 -2.08 -40.94
N GLY A 10 -56.48 -1.95 -41.76
CA GLY A 10 -56.42 -2.39 -43.16
C GLY A 10 -56.30 -1.12 -44.02
N THR A 11 -55.77 -1.06 -45.24
CA THR A 11 -55.54 -2.01 -46.34
C THR A 11 -54.69 -1.28 -47.40
N GLY A 12 -54.09 -2.02 -48.34
CA GLY A 12 -53.77 -1.52 -49.70
C GLY A 12 -52.27 -1.44 -50.03
N ARG A 13 -51.61 -2.53 -50.46
CA ARG A 13 -51.54 -3.09 -51.84
C ARG A 13 -50.56 -2.30 -52.74
N LEU A 14 -49.33 -2.81 -52.88
CA LEU A 14 -48.82 -3.56 -54.05
C LEU A 14 -49.07 -2.85 -55.41
N SER A 15 -48.01 -2.34 -56.04
CA SER A 15 -47.37 -2.97 -57.23
C SER A 15 -46.68 -1.95 -58.15
N ARG A 16 -45.56 -2.44 -58.72
CA ARG A 16 -45.09 -2.23 -60.11
C ARG A 16 -44.25 -1.00 -60.45
N THR A 17 -42.97 -1.30 -60.71
CA THR A 17 -42.04 -0.59 -61.61
C THR A 17 -42.57 -0.50 -63.04
N PRO A 18 -42.00 0.38 -63.88
CA PRO A 18 -41.05 -0.15 -64.86
C PRO A 18 -39.84 0.76 -65.19
N ASP A 19 -38.85 0.10 -65.79
CA ASP A 19 -37.68 0.61 -66.50
C ASP A 19 -37.88 1.89 -67.33
N ARG A 20 -36.83 2.73 -67.35
CA ARG A 20 -36.44 3.43 -68.57
C ARG A 20 -34.95 3.79 -68.58
N LEU A 21 -34.20 3.04 -69.38
CA LEU A 21 -32.94 3.47 -69.99
C LEU A 21 -33.20 4.66 -70.93
N SER A 22 -32.41 5.74 -70.83
CA SER A 22 -31.73 6.37 -71.98
C SER A 22 -31.19 7.78 -71.72
N THR A 23 -29.96 7.98 -72.22
CA THR A 23 -29.39 9.16 -72.89
C THR A 23 -29.00 10.41 -72.09
N SER A 24 -27.68 10.50 -71.92
CA SER A 24 -26.80 11.68 -72.08
C SER A 24 -27.41 12.89 -72.79
N PHE A 25 -27.37 14.06 -72.14
CA PHE A 25 -27.00 15.33 -72.76
C PHE A 25 -26.22 16.22 -71.76
N PRO A 26 -25.05 16.77 -72.16
CA PRO A 26 -24.30 17.72 -71.33
C PRO A 26 -25.00 19.08 -71.31
N HIS A 27 -25.41 19.54 -70.14
CA HIS A 27 -25.90 20.91 -69.97
C HIS A 27 -24.71 21.86 -69.74
N THR A 28 -24.30 22.51 -70.83
CA THR A 28 -23.32 23.60 -70.84
C THR A 28 -23.92 24.82 -70.13
N ARG A 29 -23.67 24.95 -68.82
CA ARG A 29 -24.02 26.17 -68.08
C ARG A 29 -22.93 27.21 -68.30
N ILE A 30 -23.15 28.06 -69.30
CA ILE A 30 -22.33 29.23 -69.62
C ILE A 30 -22.40 30.21 -68.44
N SER A 31 -21.27 30.46 -67.78
CA SER A 31 -21.13 31.44 -66.71
C SER A 31 -21.03 32.85 -67.31
N PRO A 32 -21.78 33.85 -66.83
CA PRO A 32 -21.82 35.20 -67.39
C PRO A 32 -20.68 36.12 -66.92
N TYR A 33 -19.59 35.56 -66.36
CA TYR A 33 -18.44 36.36 -65.90
C TYR A 33 -17.29 36.30 -66.91
N PRO A 34 -16.74 37.44 -67.36
CA PRO A 34 -15.63 37.46 -68.30
C PRO A 34 -14.39 36.77 -67.74
N GLN A 35 -13.79 35.91 -68.56
CA GLN A 35 -12.53 35.18 -68.31
C GLN A 35 -11.44 36.14 -67.80
N ARG A 36 -11.11 36.08 -66.51
CA ARG A 36 -9.98 36.81 -65.96
C ARG A 36 -8.70 36.10 -66.41
N ALA A 37 -8.04 36.69 -67.40
CA ALA A 37 -6.76 36.23 -67.93
C ALA A 37 -5.76 35.97 -66.79
N ARG A 38 -5.21 34.75 -66.73
CA ARG A 38 -4.09 34.40 -65.87
C ARG A 38 -2.88 35.23 -66.31
N LYS A 39 -2.46 36.19 -65.46
CA LYS A 39 -1.16 36.83 -65.62
C LYS A 39 -0.07 35.81 -65.24
N PRO A 40 0.98 35.63 -66.07
CA PRO A 40 2.06 34.71 -65.74
C PRO A 40 2.84 35.19 -64.52
N VAL A 41 3.34 34.21 -63.76
CA VAL A 41 4.20 34.35 -62.59
C VAL A 41 5.36 35.30 -62.90
N ARG A 42 5.38 36.46 -62.26
CA ARG A 42 6.55 37.34 -62.22
C ARG A 42 7.51 36.79 -61.17
N ARG A 43 8.44 35.94 -61.62
CA ARG A 43 9.69 35.68 -60.89
C ARG A 43 10.36 37.02 -60.63
N SER A 44 10.48 37.40 -59.37
CA SER A 44 11.43 38.41 -58.91
C SER A 44 12.47 37.69 -58.06
N PRO A 45 13.73 38.13 -58.12
CA PRO A 45 14.89 37.27 -57.91
C PRO A 45 15.08 36.92 -56.44
N SER A 46 15.59 35.72 -56.21
CA SER A 46 16.14 35.26 -54.94
C SER A 46 16.98 36.36 -54.31
N ALA A 47 16.48 36.93 -53.22
CA ALA A 47 17.37 37.38 -52.16
C ALA A 47 17.97 36.09 -51.58
N GLU A 48 19.29 35.98 -51.70
CA GLU A 48 20.09 34.91 -51.10
C GLU A 48 19.64 34.70 -49.65
N GLN A 49 18.89 33.62 -49.40
CA GLN A 49 18.85 33.05 -48.06
C GLN A 49 20.23 32.45 -47.84
N PRO A 50 20.92 32.79 -46.74
CA PRO A 50 22.15 32.11 -46.41
C PRO A 50 21.82 30.63 -46.20
N ASP A 51 22.39 29.83 -47.07
CA ASP A 51 22.46 28.38 -46.96
C ASP A 51 23.19 27.98 -45.67
N GLY A 52 22.76 26.87 -45.06
CA GLY A 52 23.57 26.15 -44.07
C GLY A 52 23.26 26.30 -42.57
N GLY A 53 22.27 27.10 -42.15
CA GLY A 53 21.87 27.15 -40.73
C GLY A 53 20.78 26.12 -40.40
N ARG A 54 21.10 25.03 -39.68
CA ARG A 54 20.08 24.08 -39.16
C ARG A 54 18.92 24.88 -38.52
N GLN A 55 17.73 24.84 -39.13
CA GLN A 55 16.61 25.68 -38.72
C GLN A 55 16.15 25.30 -37.31
N GLN A 56 16.57 26.06 -36.30
CA GLN A 56 16.22 25.84 -34.90
C GLN A 56 14.71 25.94 -34.71
N LEU A 57 14.14 24.95 -34.03
CA LEU A 57 12.75 24.86 -33.61
C LEU A 57 12.66 25.43 -32.19
N THR A 58 11.71 26.33 -31.95
CA THR A 58 11.46 26.90 -30.62
C THR A 58 10.01 26.65 -30.24
N LEU A 59 9.79 26.12 -29.04
CA LEU A 59 8.47 25.83 -28.50
C LEU A 59 8.33 26.49 -27.13
N VAL A 60 7.22 27.21 -26.94
CA VAL A 60 6.84 27.79 -25.64
C VAL A 60 5.70 26.94 -25.10
N VAL A 61 5.92 26.34 -23.93
CA VAL A 61 4.92 25.50 -23.27
C VAL A 61 4.60 26.01 -21.88
N GLN A 62 3.33 25.96 -21.51
CA GLN A 62 2.86 26.14 -20.14
C GLN A 62 2.57 24.75 -19.55
N PRO A 63 3.42 24.22 -18.66
CA PRO A 63 3.19 22.93 -18.03
C PRO A 63 2.04 23.02 -17.05
N ILE A 64 1.17 22.02 -17.04
CA ILE A 64 0.14 21.84 -16.02
C ILE A 64 0.36 20.47 -15.39
N ILE A 65 0.81 20.48 -14.13
CA ILE A 65 1.02 19.24 -13.37
C ILE A 65 -0.33 18.77 -12.84
N LYS A 66 -0.69 17.54 -13.18
CA LYS A 66 -1.92 16.87 -12.74
C LYS A 66 -1.55 15.68 -11.87
N SER A 67 -2.19 15.57 -10.71
CA SER A 67 -2.04 14.43 -9.82
C SER A 67 -2.64 13.15 -10.40
N THR A 68 -3.72 13.27 -11.18
CA THR A 68 -4.39 12.14 -11.85
C THR A 68 -4.89 12.52 -13.25
N ILE A 69 -5.13 11.52 -14.10
CA ILE A 69 -5.62 11.72 -15.47
C ILE A 69 -6.97 12.44 -15.52
N ASP A 70 -7.82 12.21 -14.51
CA ASP A 70 -9.18 12.75 -14.43
C ASP A 70 -9.29 14.13 -13.80
N GLN A 71 -8.19 14.64 -13.24
CA GLN A 71 -8.18 16.00 -12.70
C GLN A 71 -8.56 16.98 -13.83
N ARG A 72 -9.37 17.99 -13.53
CA ARG A 72 -9.65 19.04 -14.52
C ARG A 72 -8.39 19.87 -14.74
N ASP A 73 -8.18 20.35 -15.96
CA ASP A 73 -6.98 21.15 -16.28
C ASP A 73 -6.90 22.43 -15.42
N ALA A 74 -8.05 23.05 -15.11
CA ALA A 74 -8.15 24.20 -14.21
C ALA A 74 -7.82 23.89 -12.73
N SER A 75 -7.83 22.62 -12.35
CA SER A 75 -7.50 22.17 -10.99
C SER A 75 -6.05 21.68 -10.89
N GLY A 76 -5.33 21.56 -12.00
CA GLY A 76 -3.91 21.23 -12.02
C GLY A 76 -3.04 22.42 -11.66
N VAL A 77 -1.80 22.17 -11.27
CA VAL A 77 -0.83 23.22 -10.94
C VAL A 77 -0.19 23.71 -12.23
N ALA A 78 -0.59 24.88 -12.70
CA ALA A 78 0.05 25.55 -13.83
C ALA A 78 1.41 26.12 -13.41
N LEU A 79 2.45 25.79 -14.16
CA LEU A 79 3.81 26.31 -14.00
C LEU A 79 4.04 27.51 -14.93
N GLU A 80 5.17 28.18 -14.73
CA GLU A 80 5.64 29.25 -15.61
C GLU A 80 5.94 28.74 -17.02
N ASP A 81 5.84 29.64 -18.00
CA ASP A 81 6.07 29.33 -19.41
C ASP A 81 7.53 28.92 -19.63
N ILE A 82 7.73 27.69 -20.10
CA ILE A 82 9.04 27.14 -20.44
C ILE A 82 9.27 27.33 -21.93
N THR A 83 10.37 27.99 -22.28
CA THR A 83 10.83 28.11 -23.67
C THR A 83 11.98 27.15 -23.91
N VAL A 84 11.79 26.21 -24.84
CA VAL A 84 12.80 25.22 -25.25
C VAL A 84 13.09 25.36 -26.73
N SER A 85 14.35 25.18 -27.11
CA SER A 85 14.80 25.26 -28.49
C SER A 85 15.73 24.11 -28.84
N GLY A 86 15.48 23.44 -29.96
CA GLY A 86 16.28 22.32 -30.47
C GLY A 86 16.27 22.25 -31.98
N VAL A 87 17.11 21.41 -32.59
CA VAL A 87 17.08 21.17 -34.04
C VAL A 87 16.05 20.12 -34.44
N THR A 88 15.64 19.26 -33.51
CA THR A 88 14.56 18.28 -33.70
C THR A 88 13.54 18.33 -32.56
N PHE A 89 12.35 17.79 -32.80
CA PHE A 89 11.34 17.62 -31.74
C PHE A 89 11.83 16.69 -30.62
N THR A 90 12.64 15.68 -30.95
CA THR A 90 13.23 14.75 -29.97
C THR A 90 14.12 15.48 -28.96
N GLU A 91 14.95 16.42 -29.41
CA GLU A 91 15.75 17.28 -28.51
C GLU A 91 14.87 18.19 -27.65
N ILE A 92 13.82 18.78 -28.23
CA ILE A 92 12.86 19.60 -27.49
C ILE A 92 12.20 18.79 -26.37
N ILE A 93 11.80 17.55 -26.66
CA ILE A 93 11.19 16.64 -25.69
C ILE A 93 12.17 16.24 -24.60
N ALA A 94 13.42 15.95 -24.94
CA ALA A 94 14.45 15.62 -23.97
C ALA A 94 14.71 16.79 -23.00
N LEU A 95 14.76 18.03 -23.51
CA LEU A 95 14.91 19.23 -22.68
C LEU A 95 13.71 19.45 -21.75
N LEU A 96 12.49 19.20 -22.24
CA LEU A 96 11.28 19.27 -21.42
C LEU A 96 11.27 18.18 -20.35
N PHE A 97 11.73 16.98 -20.66
CA PHE A 97 11.88 15.90 -19.70
C PHE A 97 12.86 16.28 -18.60
N GLU A 98 14.06 16.77 -18.93
CA GLU A 98 15.05 17.17 -17.93
C GLU A 98 14.49 18.21 -16.94
N GLN A 99 13.77 19.23 -17.45
CA GLN A 99 13.20 20.27 -16.58
C GLN A 99 12.01 19.79 -15.73
N LEU A 100 11.20 18.86 -16.24
CA LEU A 100 9.95 18.45 -15.60
C LEU A 100 10.07 17.11 -14.84
N SER A 101 11.14 16.34 -15.07
CA SER A 101 11.38 15.03 -14.43
C SER A 101 11.39 15.13 -12.90
N ALA A 102 12.05 16.17 -12.35
CA ALA A 102 12.12 16.42 -10.91
C ALA A 102 10.74 16.70 -10.26
N ARG A 103 9.73 17.06 -11.06
CA ARG A 103 8.37 17.34 -10.57
C ARG A 103 7.46 16.12 -10.60
N ILE A 104 7.94 14.99 -11.12
CA ILE A 104 7.15 13.77 -11.28
C ILE A 104 7.65 12.75 -10.26
N LYS A 105 6.72 12.18 -9.49
CA LYS A 105 7.05 11.28 -8.37
C LYS A 105 7.44 9.87 -8.81
N GLY A 106 7.23 9.53 -10.08
CA GLY A 106 7.62 8.25 -10.65
C GLY A 106 6.44 7.35 -10.99
N ARG A 107 6.73 6.30 -11.74
CA ARG A 107 5.77 5.29 -12.21
C ARG A 107 5.51 4.27 -11.10
N ALA A 108 4.24 4.04 -10.79
CA ALA A 108 3.88 2.90 -9.94
C ALA A 108 3.95 1.61 -10.77
N VAL A 109 4.86 0.70 -10.39
CA VAL A 109 5.05 -0.62 -11.00
C VAL A 109 4.72 -1.66 -9.95
N GLN A 110 3.92 -2.66 -10.34
CA GLN A 110 3.70 -3.82 -9.48
C GLN A 110 4.88 -4.77 -9.65
N THR A 111 5.60 -5.00 -8.56
CA THR A 111 6.70 -5.96 -8.42
C THR A 111 6.26 -7.12 -7.51
N ASP A 112 7.04 -8.20 -7.46
CA ASP A 112 6.74 -9.37 -6.64
C ASP A 112 6.65 -9.04 -5.14
N ASP A 113 7.40 -8.02 -4.70
CA ASP A 113 7.39 -7.51 -3.33
C ASP A 113 6.32 -6.41 -3.07
N GLY A 114 5.42 -6.18 -4.03
CA GLY A 114 4.34 -5.18 -3.94
C GLY A 114 4.49 -4.02 -4.93
N TRP A 115 3.76 -2.92 -4.69
CA TRP A 115 3.81 -1.73 -5.55
C TRP A 115 5.04 -0.89 -5.25
N SER A 116 5.87 -0.61 -6.26
CA SER A 116 7.06 0.24 -6.15
C SER A 116 6.98 1.46 -7.06
N LEU A 117 7.64 2.55 -6.65
CA LEU A 117 7.81 3.75 -7.48
C LEU A 117 9.13 3.64 -8.23
N GLN A 118 9.06 3.59 -9.56
CA GLN A 118 10.23 3.63 -10.43
C GLN A 118 10.41 5.03 -11.06
N PRO A 119 11.66 5.49 -11.25
CA PRO A 119 11.94 6.72 -11.97
C PRO A 119 11.34 6.68 -13.38
N VAL A 120 10.81 7.81 -13.85
CA VAL A 120 10.29 7.91 -15.21
C VAL A 120 11.46 7.86 -16.20
N ILE A 121 11.39 6.97 -17.17
CA ILE A 121 12.34 6.89 -18.29
C ILE A 121 11.77 7.59 -19.53
N MET A 122 12.65 8.15 -20.37
CA MET A 122 12.29 8.90 -21.58
C MET A 122 11.32 8.17 -22.51
N VAL A 123 11.42 6.83 -22.60
CA VAL A 123 10.56 5.98 -23.45
C VAL A 123 9.10 6.04 -23.02
N ASP A 124 8.84 6.15 -21.71
CA ASP A 124 7.49 6.25 -21.18
C ASP A 124 6.99 7.71 -21.12
N TRP A 125 7.88 8.69 -21.28
CA TRP A 125 7.55 10.12 -21.26
C TRP A 125 6.45 10.51 -22.26
N ALA A 126 6.49 9.95 -23.46
CA ALA A 126 5.50 10.23 -24.51
C ALA A 126 4.08 9.81 -24.12
N LYS A 127 3.93 8.85 -23.19
CA LYS A 127 2.63 8.41 -22.66
C LYS A 127 2.13 9.33 -21.54
N LEU A 128 3.03 10.12 -20.95
CA LEU A 128 2.80 10.98 -19.78
C LEU A 128 2.55 12.42 -20.12
N MET A 129 2.87 12.79 -21.36
CA MET A 129 2.68 14.12 -21.88
C MET A 129 1.51 14.14 -22.85
N GLN A 130 0.62 15.10 -22.65
CA GLN A 130 -0.33 15.48 -23.68
C GLN A 130 -0.15 16.95 -24.01
N PHE A 131 0.25 17.22 -25.25
CA PHE A 131 0.20 18.56 -25.79
C PHE A 131 -1.26 18.94 -26.08
N ARG A 132 -1.66 20.07 -25.52
CA ARG A 132 -3.00 20.65 -25.67
C ARG A 132 -2.83 22.04 -26.26
N PHE A 133 -3.47 22.26 -27.40
CA PHE A 133 -3.62 23.59 -27.95
C PHE A 133 -5.09 24.00 -27.91
N LYS A 134 -5.40 25.06 -27.14
CA LYS A 134 -6.77 25.48 -26.86
C LYS A 134 -7.60 24.30 -26.30
N ARG A 135 -8.62 23.85 -27.04
CA ARG A 135 -9.48 22.71 -26.68
C ARG A 135 -9.07 21.38 -27.34
N HIS A 136 -8.07 21.38 -28.21
CA HIS A 136 -7.69 20.20 -28.97
C HIS A 136 -6.45 19.53 -28.38
N GLY A 137 -6.56 18.24 -28.08
CA GLY A 137 -5.40 17.39 -27.83
C GLY A 137 -4.68 17.12 -29.13
N ILE A 138 -3.35 17.18 -29.12
CA ILE A 138 -2.53 16.87 -30.28
C ILE A 138 -2.19 15.39 -30.22
N GLU A 139 -2.54 14.64 -31.26
CA GLU A 139 -2.21 13.22 -31.37
C GLU A 139 -0.70 13.01 -31.35
N THR A 140 -0.24 12.13 -30.46
CA THR A 140 1.16 11.84 -30.19
C THR A 140 1.83 10.88 -31.18
N THR A 141 1.07 10.35 -32.16
CA THR A 141 1.49 9.35 -33.15
C THR A 141 2.07 9.94 -34.45
N LYS A 142 2.36 11.24 -34.48
CA LYS A 142 2.92 11.90 -35.67
C LYS A 142 4.38 11.49 -35.92
N ALA A 143 4.75 11.35 -37.20
CA ALA A 143 6.15 11.23 -37.62
C ALA A 143 6.96 12.47 -37.22
N GLU A 144 8.28 12.33 -37.06
CA GLU A 144 9.16 13.40 -36.59
C GLU A 144 9.12 14.64 -37.49
N GLU A 145 9.02 14.46 -38.80
CA GLU A 145 8.90 15.55 -39.77
C GLU A 145 7.60 16.34 -39.56
N ALA A 146 6.50 15.65 -39.26
CA ALA A 146 5.21 16.27 -38.98
C ALA A 146 5.23 17.02 -37.64
N TRP A 147 5.96 16.53 -36.64
CA TRP A 147 6.22 17.25 -35.39
C TRP A 147 7.04 18.50 -35.62
N ASN A 148 8.13 18.40 -36.38
CA ASN A 148 9.00 19.54 -36.70
C ASN A 148 8.22 20.63 -37.47
N GLN A 149 7.35 20.24 -38.41
CA GLN A 149 6.46 21.16 -39.11
C GLN A 149 5.41 21.78 -38.18
N TRP A 150 4.84 20.98 -37.26
CA TRP A 150 3.88 21.49 -36.28
C TRP A 150 4.52 22.53 -35.35
N VAL A 151 5.73 22.27 -34.83
CA VAL A 151 6.47 23.25 -34.01
C VAL A 151 6.72 24.54 -34.80
N LYS A 152 7.11 24.43 -36.09
CA LYS A 152 7.26 25.62 -36.96
C LYS A 152 5.96 26.41 -37.11
N SER A 153 4.82 25.73 -37.25
CA SER A 153 3.50 26.36 -37.37
C SER A 153 3.01 27.03 -36.08
N THR A 154 3.57 26.61 -34.94
CA THR A 154 3.20 27.06 -33.59
C THR A 154 4.12 28.16 -33.06
N ARG A 155 5.14 28.56 -33.85
CA ARG A 155 6.06 29.65 -33.50
C ARG A 155 5.25 30.89 -33.13
N ARG A 156 5.27 31.28 -31.84
CA ARG A 156 4.54 32.39 -31.18
C ARG A 156 3.23 32.04 -30.45
N GLN A 157 2.93 30.77 -30.21
CA GLN A 157 1.80 30.36 -29.37
C GLN A 157 2.28 29.58 -28.15
N THR A 158 1.70 29.87 -26.98
CA THR A 158 1.89 29.08 -25.76
C THR A 158 1.03 27.83 -25.85
N ILE A 159 1.66 26.66 -25.77
CA ILE A 159 0.99 25.36 -25.77
C ILE A 159 0.85 24.85 -24.35
N HIS A 160 -0.30 24.31 -23.96
CA HIS A 160 -0.42 23.66 -22.66
C HIS A 160 0.19 22.26 -22.73
N LEU A 161 1.07 21.94 -21.79
CA LEU A 161 1.66 20.62 -21.65
C LEU A 161 1.10 19.97 -20.39
N LEU A 162 0.20 19.00 -20.55
CA LEU A 162 -0.32 18.24 -19.41
C LEU A 162 0.71 17.19 -19.01
N VAL A 163 1.14 17.25 -17.75
CA VAL A 163 2.12 16.36 -17.14
C VAL A 163 1.44 15.62 -15.99
N TYR A 164 1.46 14.29 -16.00
CA TYR A 164 0.87 13.50 -14.93
C TYR A 164 1.94 13.13 -13.88
N GLU A 165 1.69 13.49 -12.62
CA GLU A 165 2.55 13.19 -11.46
C GLU A 165 2.67 11.67 -11.23
N TYR A 166 1.62 10.92 -11.56
CA TYR A 166 1.57 9.47 -11.50
C TYR A 166 1.23 8.88 -12.89
N PRO A 167 2.20 8.20 -13.54
CA PRO A 167 2.10 7.57 -14.86
C PRO A 167 1.02 6.52 -15.08
N SER A 168 0.41 6.02 -14.02
CA SER A 168 -0.39 4.81 -14.10
C SER A 168 -1.84 5.14 -14.45
N THR A 169 -2.38 4.42 -15.44
CA THR A 169 -3.72 4.58 -16.04
C THR A 169 -4.89 4.34 -15.08
N THR A 170 -4.63 4.01 -13.82
CA THR A 170 -5.66 3.67 -12.85
C THR A 170 -5.73 4.71 -11.75
N ARG A 171 -6.93 5.27 -11.55
CA ARG A 171 -7.32 6.18 -10.44
C ARG A 171 -6.87 5.71 -9.04
N LEU A 172 -6.52 4.44 -8.90
CA LEU A 172 -6.29 3.76 -7.64
C LEU A 172 -4.82 3.75 -7.18
N CYS A 173 -3.83 4.04 -8.04
CA CYS A 173 -2.42 3.89 -7.66
C CYS A 173 -2.02 4.76 -6.47
N GLY A 174 -2.38 6.05 -6.45
CA GLY A 174 -2.06 6.92 -5.32
C GLY A 174 -2.76 6.50 -4.02
N ALA A 175 -4.03 6.08 -4.12
CA ALA A 175 -4.79 5.59 -2.96
C ALA A 175 -4.22 4.27 -2.42
N MET A 176 -3.80 3.37 -3.30
CA MET A 176 -3.20 2.09 -2.92
C MET A 176 -1.82 2.25 -2.26
N LEU A 177 -0.96 3.14 -2.80
CA LEU A 177 0.34 3.44 -2.20
C LEU A 177 0.18 4.06 -0.81
N ASN A 178 -0.67 5.07 -0.67
CA ASN A 178 -0.93 5.70 0.63
C ASN A 178 -1.52 4.71 1.64
N ALA A 179 -2.38 3.79 1.19
CA ALA A 179 -2.94 2.74 2.05
C ALA A 179 -1.88 1.72 2.48
N ALA A 180 -0.93 1.38 1.60
CA ALA A 180 0.19 0.50 1.93
C ALA A 180 1.10 1.14 2.98
N ASP A 181 1.48 2.42 2.78
CA ASP A 181 2.29 3.17 3.75
C ASP A 181 1.59 3.28 5.11
N SER A 182 0.29 3.59 5.10
CA SER A 182 -0.51 3.67 6.32
C SER A 182 -0.56 2.33 7.07
N ARG A 183 -0.67 1.20 6.36
CA ARG A 183 -0.66 -0.14 6.98
C ARG A 183 0.71 -0.46 7.58
N LEU A 184 1.79 -0.12 6.89
CA LEU A 184 3.14 -0.33 7.38
C LEU A 184 3.40 0.46 8.67
N GLU A 185 3.01 1.73 8.69
CA GLU A 185 3.11 2.56 9.90
C GLU A 185 2.23 2.04 11.05
N GLN A 186 1.01 1.59 10.76
CA GLN A 186 0.15 0.95 11.77
C GLN A 186 0.79 -0.32 12.36
N HIS A 187 1.36 -1.17 11.51
CA HIS A 187 2.03 -2.40 11.95
C HIS A 187 3.26 -2.09 12.82
N ARG A 188 4.10 -1.16 12.38
CA ARG A 188 5.26 -0.67 13.15
C ARG A 188 4.85 -0.09 14.49
N ALA A 189 3.79 0.72 14.54
CA ALA A 189 3.26 1.27 15.78
C ALA A 189 2.73 0.18 16.72
N SER A 190 2.06 -0.85 16.18
CA SER A 190 1.59 -2.00 16.95
C SER A 190 2.75 -2.80 17.57
N LEU A 191 3.75 -3.14 16.76
CA LEU A 191 4.96 -3.82 17.23
C LEU A 191 5.69 -3.01 18.30
N ASN A 192 5.81 -1.70 18.13
CA ASN A 192 6.47 -0.83 19.10
C ASN A 192 5.69 -0.78 20.44
N ARG A 193 4.36 -0.74 20.40
CA ARG A 193 3.54 -0.85 21.62
C ARG A 193 3.72 -2.19 22.30
N SER A 194 3.69 -3.29 21.54
CA SER A 194 3.91 -4.64 22.06
C SER A 194 5.29 -4.78 22.70
N ALA A 195 6.35 -4.34 22.02
CA ALA A 195 7.72 -4.38 22.51
C ALA A 195 7.92 -3.57 23.81
N LYS A 196 7.15 -2.49 24.01
CA LYS A 196 7.16 -1.70 25.24
C LYS A 196 6.47 -2.40 26.42
N LEU A 197 5.46 -3.22 26.17
CA LEU A 197 4.70 -3.94 27.21
C LEU A 197 5.33 -5.29 27.58
N ALA A 198 6.07 -5.91 26.65
CA ALA A 198 6.71 -7.19 26.88
C ALA A 198 7.59 -7.26 28.15
N PRO A 199 8.37 -6.21 28.52
CA PRO A 199 9.14 -6.21 29.76
C PRO A 199 8.28 -6.29 31.02
N ASP A 200 7.15 -5.58 31.06
CA ASP A 200 6.25 -5.55 32.22
C ASP A 200 5.62 -6.93 32.47
N CYS A 201 5.28 -7.65 31.40
CA CYS A 201 4.77 -9.02 31.47
C CYS A 201 5.76 -10.01 32.11
N VAL A 202 7.07 -9.73 32.04
CA VAL A 202 8.12 -10.59 32.60
C VAL A 202 8.58 -10.10 33.98
N ALA A 203 8.51 -8.80 34.23
CA ALA A 203 8.93 -8.19 35.50
C ALA A 203 8.10 -8.70 36.70
N ALA A 204 6.78 -8.80 36.56
CA ALA A 204 5.91 -9.28 37.65
C ALA A 204 6.22 -10.75 38.04
N PRO A 205 6.28 -11.72 37.11
CA PRO A 205 6.69 -13.10 37.45
C PRO A 205 8.11 -13.21 38.03
N ILE A 206 9.05 -12.35 37.61
CA ILE A 206 10.40 -12.31 38.22
C ILE A 206 10.31 -11.89 39.70
N ALA A 207 9.51 -10.86 40.00
CA ALA A 207 9.30 -10.41 41.37
C ALA A 207 8.61 -11.47 42.22
N ASP A 208 7.58 -12.13 41.68
CA ASP A 208 6.87 -13.23 42.36
C ASP A 208 7.81 -14.40 42.66
N ASN A 209 8.68 -14.77 41.72
CA ASN A 209 9.69 -15.82 41.93
C ASN A 209 10.69 -15.44 43.02
N ALA A 210 11.12 -14.18 43.08
CA ALA A 210 12.00 -13.71 44.14
C ALA A 210 11.31 -13.79 45.51
N GLN A 211 10.01 -13.48 45.58
CA GLN A 211 9.23 -13.61 46.82
C GLN A 211 9.12 -15.08 47.25
N LEU A 212 8.83 -16.00 46.32
CA LEU A 212 8.76 -17.43 46.61
C LEU A 212 10.08 -17.99 47.16
N GLN A 213 11.22 -17.51 46.64
CA GLN A 213 12.53 -17.91 47.15
C GLN A 213 12.74 -17.47 48.61
N ASN A 214 12.32 -16.25 48.95
CA ASN A 214 12.41 -15.75 50.34
C ASN A 214 11.52 -16.57 51.28
N ASP A 215 10.32 -16.94 50.84
CA ASP A 215 9.38 -17.73 51.63
C ASP A 215 9.90 -19.16 51.87
N ASP A 216 10.48 -19.79 50.85
CA ASP A 216 11.10 -21.11 50.95
C ASP A 216 12.26 -21.11 51.96
N GLU A 217 13.12 -20.10 51.90
CA GLU A 217 14.22 -19.95 52.86
C GLU A 217 13.70 -19.75 54.30
N ALA A 218 12.62 -18.97 54.47
CA ALA A 218 12.00 -18.79 55.78
C ALA A 218 11.39 -20.08 56.32
N ILE A 219 10.76 -20.90 55.47
CA ILE A 219 10.24 -22.21 55.85
C ILE A 219 11.40 -23.14 56.22
N GLY A 220 12.49 -23.15 55.44
CA GLY A 220 13.70 -23.92 55.74
C GLY A 220 14.26 -23.61 57.12
N ARG A 221 14.43 -22.32 57.45
CA ARG A 221 14.87 -21.87 58.80
C ARG A 221 13.94 -22.37 59.91
N ARG A 222 12.63 -22.33 59.72
CA ARG A 222 11.66 -22.80 60.72
C ARG A 222 11.74 -24.30 60.93
N LEU A 223 11.93 -25.07 59.86
CA LEU A 223 12.06 -26.52 59.93
C LEU A 223 13.34 -26.92 60.65
N GLU A 224 14.45 -26.23 60.40
CA GLU A 224 15.70 -26.44 61.12
C GLU A 224 15.56 -26.20 62.63
N VAL A 225 14.90 -25.10 63.03
CA VAL A 225 14.61 -24.81 64.44
C VAL A 225 13.76 -25.92 65.08
N GLN A 226 12.73 -26.40 64.37
CA GLN A 226 11.91 -27.51 64.86
C GLN A 226 12.71 -28.80 65.00
N ASN A 227 13.55 -29.13 64.02
CA ASN A 227 14.39 -30.31 64.05
C ASN A 227 15.35 -30.30 65.24
N ASN A 228 16.03 -29.16 65.48
CA ASN A 228 16.91 -28.97 66.63
C ASN A 228 16.16 -29.13 67.96
N ARG A 229 14.93 -28.61 68.05
CA ARG A 229 14.08 -28.77 69.25
C ARG A 229 13.69 -30.22 69.48
N LEU A 230 13.35 -30.97 68.44
CA LEU A 230 13.00 -32.38 68.53
C LEU A 230 14.22 -33.23 68.89
N GLN A 231 15.38 -32.93 68.31
CA GLN A 231 16.63 -33.61 68.61
C GLN A 231 17.04 -33.42 70.07
N ASN A 232 16.96 -32.19 70.60
CA ASN A 232 17.22 -31.93 72.02
C ASN A 232 16.23 -32.68 72.94
N ARG A 233 14.93 -32.72 72.59
CA ARG A 233 13.94 -33.50 73.36
C ARG A 233 14.25 -34.99 73.35
N LYS A 234 14.68 -35.53 72.21
CA LYS A 234 15.12 -36.92 72.08
C LYS A 234 16.29 -37.21 73.01
N GLU A 235 17.32 -36.36 72.99
CA GLU A 235 18.50 -36.52 73.85
C GLU A 235 18.14 -36.51 75.34
N ILE A 236 17.24 -35.62 75.76
CA ILE A 236 16.73 -35.58 77.14
C ILE A 236 16.03 -36.88 77.52
N ILE A 237 15.14 -37.40 76.66
CA ILE A 237 14.42 -38.66 76.91
C ILE A 237 15.40 -39.84 76.97
N GLU A 238 16.36 -39.90 76.05
CA GLU A 238 17.38 -40.95 76.03
C GLU A 238 18.26 -40.90 77.28
N ALA A 239 18.55 -39.71 77.82
CA ALA A 239 19.25 -39.56 79.10
C ALA A 239 18.42 -40.11 80.27
N PHE A 240 17.14 -39.75 80.38
CA PHE A 240 16.25 -40.30 81.41
C PHE A 240 16.17 -41.82 81.36
N ILE A 241 16.06 -42.42 80.18
CA ILE A 241 16.01 -43.88 80.02
C ILE A 241 17.29 -44.55 80.57
N ARG A 242 18.46 -43.92 80.41
CA ARG A 242 19.74 -44.45 80.92
C ARG A 242 19.86 -44.39 82.45
N GLU A 243 19.12 -43.49 83.10
CA GLU A 243 19.15 -43.31 84.56
C GLU A 243 18.22 -44.25 85.32
N ILE A 244 17.30 -44.95 84.62
CA ILE A 244 16.41 -45.93 85.25
C ILE A 244 17.24 -47.16 85.68
N PRO A 245 17.33 -47.49 86.98
CA PRO A 245 18.09 -48.64 87.42
C PRO A 245 17.46 -49.93 86.88
N PRO A 246 18.27 -50.95 86.57
CA PRO A 246 17.73 -52.25 86.18
C PRO A 246 16.87 -52.79 87.33
N PRO A 247 15.82 -53.58 87.02
CA PRO A 247 15.02 -54.22 88.05
C PRO A 247 15.93 -55.08 88.95
N PRO A 248 15.62 -55.17 90.26
CA PRO A 248 16.34 -56.04 91.17
C PRO A 248 16.36 -57.47 90.61
N ALA A 249 17.45 -58.20 90.84
CA ALA A 249 17.56 -59.55 90.34
C ALA A 249 16.47 -60.42 90.98
N ARG A 250 16.01 -61.47 90.28
CA ARG A 250 14.91 -62.35 90.77
C ARG A 250 15.13 -62.90 92.19
N HIS A 251 16.38 -63.01 92.64
CA HIS A 251 16.72 -63.50 93.98
C HIS A 251 16.60 -62.42 95.08
N ASP A 252 16.52 -61.14 94.72
CA ASP A 252 16.38 -60.00 95.64
C ASP A 252 14.90 -59.67 95.93
N ILE A 253 13.96 -60.31 95.21
CA ILE A 253 12.53 -60.11 95.38
C ILE A 253 12.02 -61.13 96.41
N VAL A 254 11.68 -60.67 97.61
CA VAL A 254 11.03 -61.49 98.64
C VAL A 254 9.58 -61.73 98.25
N ASP A 255 9.17 -63.00 98.10
CA ASP A 255 7.77 -63.37 97.87
C ASP A 255 6.95 -63.07 99.14
N PRO A 256 5.93 -62.19 99.09
CA PRO A 256 5.09 -61.90 100.24
C PRO A 256 3.98 -62.94 100.46
N LEU A 257 3.69 -63.79 99.48
CA LEU A 257 2.62 -64.80 99.58
C LEU A 257 2.76 -65.77 100.78
N PRO A 258 3.97 -66.21 101.19
CA PRO A 258 4.14 -67.04 102.38
C PRO A 258 3.85 -66.30 103.71
N ALA A 259 3.79 -64.96 103.70
CA ALA A 259 3.56 -64.13 104.89
C ALA A 259 2.11 -63.64 105.02
N ILE A 260 1.23 -64.00 104.08
CA ILE A 260 -0.19 -63.66 104.13
C ILE A 260 -0.92 -64.77 104.87
N ASP A 261 -1.43 -64.47 106.07
CA ASP A 261 -2.30 -65.38 106.80
C ASP A 261 -3.63 -65.57 106.06
N ASN A 262 -4.06 -66.82 105.88
CA ASN A 262 -5.36 -67.14 105.31
C ASN A 262 -6.46 -66.70 106.29
N VAL A 263 -7.21 -65.66 105.93
CA VAL A 263 -8.44 -65.29 106.63
C VAL A 263 -9.54 -66.28 106.23
N ALA A 264 -10.23 -66.85 107.22
CA ALA A 264 -11.33 -67.78 106.96
C ALA A 264 -12.46 -67.05 106.20
N ASP A 265 -12.89 -67.62 105.07
CA ASP A 265 -14.04 -67.14 104.31
C ASP A 265 -15.31 -67.48 105.09
N THR A 266 -15.93 -66.45 105.67
CA THR A 266 -17.15 -66.58 106.49
C THR A 266 -18.41 -66.28 105.67
N GLU A 267 -18.30 -65.98 104.38
CA GLU A 267 -19.42 -65.52 103.54
C GLU A 267 -20.13 -66.65 102.77
N HIS A 268 -19.51 -67.84 102.71
CA HIS A 268 -20.02 -68.99 101.92
C HIS A 268 -20.45 -70.20 102.76
N GLU A 269 -20.69 -70.05 104.07
CA GLU A 269 -21.24 -71.11 104.93
C GLU A 269 -22.78 -71.01 105.05
N GLU A 270 -23.52 -71.36 103.99
CA GLU A 270 -24.95 -71.78 104.07
C GLU A 270 -25.27 -72.92 103.10
#